data_AF-A0A975QKP4-F1
#
_entry.id   AF-A0A975QKP4-F1
#
_cell.length_a   1.000
_cell.length_b   1.000
_cell.length_c   1.000
_cell.angle_alpha   90.00
_cell.angle_beta   90.00
_cell.angle_gamma   90.00
#
_symmetry.space_group_name_H-M   'P 1'
#
loop_
_entity.id
_entity.type
_entity.pdbx_description
1 polymer ?
#
loop_
_entity_poly.entity_id
_entity_poly.type
_entity_poly.pdbx_seq_one_letter_code
_entity_poly.pdbx_strand_id
1 'polypeptide(L)'
;MTESGANPIEAMEGGEYAETLAAAMAGLADAFDILMGDAATASGHEDLRAGFTKFREEADQALIDLQEHGLALANNIQAGAGEIVKNDQESSEDFHPWSSHRELNF
;
A
#
# COMPACT_ATOMS: atom_id res chain seq x y z
N MET A 1 28.77 1.43 -3.29
CA MET A 1 28.09 1.02 -2.05
C MET A 1 27.24 2.22 -1.64
N THR A 2 25.98 2.25 -2.08
CA THR A 2 25.03 3.32 -1.78
C THR A 2 24.30 2.93 -0.52
N GLU A 3 24.73 3.51 0.59
CA GLU A 3 24.01 3.49 1.85
C GLU A 3 22.69 4.23 1.64
N SER A 4 21.63 3.47 1.35
CA SER A 4 20.28 3.99 1.26
C SER A 4 19.71 3.99 2.68
N GLY A 5 20.22 4.87 3.52
CA GLY A 5 19.57 5.22 4.78
C GLY A 5 18.28 5.95 4.43
N ALA A 6 17.17 5.23 4.34
CA ALA A 6 15.85 5.84 4.21
C ALA A 6 15.56 6.62 5.50
N ASN A 7 15.09 7.86 5.37
CA ASN A 7 14.88 8.73 6.53
C ASN A 7 13.58 8.32 7.26
N PRO A 8 13.55 8.31 8.61
CA PRO A 8 12.34 8.07 9.40
C PRO A 8 11.11 8.90 8.98
N ILE A 9 11.31 10.14 8.50
CA ILE A 9 10.23 10.98 7.97
C ILE A 9 9.61 10.37 6.70
N GLU A 10 10.44 9.87 5.78
CA GLU A 10 9.99 9.20 4.55
C GLU A 10 9.30 7.86 4.86
N ALA A 11 9.73 7.16 5.91
CA ALA A 11 9.06 5.96 6.40
C ALA A 11 7.66 6.28 6.98
N MET A 12 7.53 7.38 7.72
CA MET A 12 6.25 7.83 8.28
C MET A 12 5.27 8.25 7.17
N GLU A 13 5.73 9.03 6.19
CA GLU A 13 4.95 9.37 5.00
C GLU A 13 4.55 8.11 4.20
N GLY A 14 5.48 7.16 4.03
CA GLY A 14 5.22 5.87 3.38
C GLY A 14 4.13 5.06 4.11
N GLY A 15 4.10 5.10 5.44
CA GLY A 15 3.04 4.49 6.25
C GLY A 15 1.66 5.12 6.00
N GLU A 16 1.56 6.45 5.99
CA GLU A 16 0.30 7.15 5.69
C GLU A 16 -0.21 6.85 4.26
N TYR A 17 0.70 6.81 3.28
CA TYR A 17 0.37 6.41 1.91
C TYR A 17 -0.10 4.95 1.83
N ALA A 18 0.54 4.04 2.58
CA ALA A 18 0.13 2.65 2.65
C ALA A 18 -1.26 2.49 3.26
N GLU A 19 -1.58 3.20 4.33
CA GLU A 19 -2.92 3.18 4.94
C GLU A 19 -3.98 3.72 3.98
N THR A 20 -3.68 4.83 3.30
CA THR A 20 -4.57 5.41 2.29
C THR A 20 -4.82 4.45 1.14
N LEU A 21 -3.77 3.77 0.67
CA LEU A 21 -3.88 2.74 -0.37
C LEU A 21 -4.71 1.55 0.11
N ALA A 22 -4.44 1.04 1.31
CA ALA A 22 -5.20 -0.08 1.87
C ALA A 22 -6.68 0.27 2.01
N ALA A 23 -7.00 1.47 2.49
CA ALA A 23 -8.36 1.96 2.61
C ALA A 23 -9.06 2.11 1.25
N ALA A 24 -8.36 2.58 0.21
CA ALA A 24 -8.90 2.69 -1.14
C ALA A 24 -9.15 1.33 -1.81
N MET A 25 -8.36 0.31 -1.47
CA MET A 25 -8.48 -1.04 -2.02
C MET A 25 -9.51 -1.87 -1.27
N ALA A 26 -9.69 -1.63 0.03
CA ALA A 26 -10.65 -2.35 0.85
C ALA A 26 -12.09 -2.15 0.35
N GLY A 27 -12.70 -3.24 -0.12
CA GLY A 27 -14.08 -3.24 -0.62
C GLY A 27 -14.23 -2.66 -2.02
N LEU A 28 -13.14 -2.52 -2.79
CA LEU A 28 -13.19 -2.06 -4.18
C LEU A 28 -14.05 -2.99 -5.05
N ALA A 29 -13.85 -4.31 -4.94
CA ALA A 29 -14.60 -5.29 -5.71
C ALA A 29 -16.10 -5.25 -5.36
N ASP A 30 -16.43 -5.20 -4.06
CA ASP A 30 -17.81 -5.11 -3.59
C ASP A 30 -18.50 -3.81 -4.05
N ALA A 31 -17.81 -2.68 -3.98
CA ALA A 31 -18.33 -1.40 -4.42
C ALA A 31 -18.59 -1.38 -5.93
N PHE A 32 -17.71 -1.99 -6.71
CA PHE A 32 -17.91 -2.15 -8.15
C PHE A 32 -19.11 -3.04 -8.46
N ASP A 33 -19.25 -4.16 -7.76
CA ASP A 33 -20.36 -5.11 -7.90
C ASP A 33 -21.72 -4.43 -7.73
N ILE A 34 -21.83 -3.65 -6.65
CA ILE A 34 -23.01 -2.84 -6.34
C ILE A 34 -23.27 -1.80 -7.44
N LEU A 35 -22.25 -1.03 -7.83
CA LEU A 35 -22.38 0.02 -8.83
C LEU A 35 -22.86 -0.53 -10.18
N MET A 36 -22.33 -1.66 -10.62
CA MET A 36 -22.76 -2.31 -11.86
C MET A 36 -24.18 -2.85 -11.76
N GLY A 37 -24.59 -3.39 -10.60
CA GLY A 37 -25.96 -3.78 -10.33
C GLY A 37 -26.94 -2.60 -10.42
N ASP A 38 -26.57 -1.46 -9.86
CA ASP A 38 -27.36 -0.22 -9.91
C ASP A 38 -27.45 0.33 -11.34
N ALA A 39 -26.34 0.35 -12.08
CA ALA A 39 -26.31 0.79 -13.48
C ALA A 39 -27.16 -0.11 -14.40
N ALA A 40 -27.08 -1.42 -14.20
CA ALA A 40 -27.90 -2.41 -14.91
C ALA A 40 -29.41 -2.21 -14.60
N THR A 41 -29.75 -1.82 -13.37
CA THR A 41 -31.14 -1.56 -12.97
C THR A 41 -31.65 -0.23 -13.53
N ALA A 42 -30.82 0.82 -13.50
CA ALA A 42 -31.20 2.18 -13.91
C ALA A 42 -31.30 2.35 -15.44
N SER A 43 -30.64 1.50 -16.23
CA SER A 43 -30.53 1.66 -17.68
C SER A 43 -31.84 1.43 -18.46
N GLY A 44 -32.82 0.71 -17.89
CA GLY A 44 -34.19 0.60 -18.42
C GLY A 44 -34.35 -0.10 -19.78
N HIS A 45 -33.27 -0.40 -20.49
CA HIS A 45 -33.23 -1.07 -21.79
C HIS A 45 -32.44 -2.38 -21.68
N GLU A 46 -33.00 -3.47 -22.23
CA GLU A 46 -32.47 -4.82 -22.03
C GLU A 46 -31.03 -4.99 -22.55
N ASP A 47 -30.71 -4.40 -23.71
CA ASP A 47 -29.36 -4.43 -24.29
C ASP A 47 -28.30 -3.77 -23.39
N LEU A 48 -28.65 -2.64 -22.76
CA LEU A 48 -27.74 -1.93 -21.86
C LEU A 48 -27.53 -2.72 -20.58
N ARG A 49 -28.61 -3.31 -20.04
CA ARG A 49 -28.54 -4.20 -18.87
C ARG A 49 -27.61 -5.38 -19.12
N ALA A 50 -27.76 -6.05 -20.27
CA ALA A 50 -26.90 -7.15 -20.67
C ALA A 50 -25.43 -6.71 -20.82
N GLY A 51 -25.19 -5.51 -21.35
CA GLY A 51 -23.85 -4.91 -21.41
C GLY A 51 -23.21 -4.73 -20.04
N PHE A 52 -23.93 -4.14 -19.07
CA PHE A 52 -23.44 -3.96 -17.71
C PHE A 52 -23.20 -5.28 -16.99
N THR A 53 -24.11 -6.24 -17.11
CA THR A 53 -23.93 -7.59 -16.53
C THR A 53 -22.69 -8.27 -17.09
N LYS A 54 -22.53 -8.24 -18.42
CA LYS A 54 -21.37 -8.86 -19.06
C LYS A 54 -20.06 -8.20 -18.65
N PHE A 55 -20.02 -6.87 -18.60
CA PHE A 55 -18.83 -6.15 -18.15
C PHE A 55 -18.47 -6.47 -16.69
N ARG A 56 -19.48 -6.57 -15.83
CA ARG A 56 -19.31 -7.00 -14.44
C ARG A 56 -18.65 -8.38 -14.36
N GLU A 57 -19.19 -9.36 -15.09
CA GLU A 57 -18.64 -10.72 -15.12
C GLU A 57 -17.21 -10.78 -15.67
N GLU A 58 -16.89 -9.98 -16.69
CA GLU A 58 -15.55 -9.94 -17.28
C GLU A 58 -14.51 -9.25 -16.39
N ALA A 59 -14.93 -8.24 -15.61
CA ALA A 59 -14.05 -7.44 -14.76
C ALA A 59 -13.89 -7.99 -13.33
N ASP A 60 -14.78 -8.90 -12.89
CA ASP A 60 -14.88 -9.36 -11.50
C ASP A 60 -13.54 -9.86 -10.94
N GLN A 61 -12.94 -10.87 -11.58
CA GLN A 61 -11.67 -11.42 -11.13
C GLN A 61 -10.54 -10.39 -11.17
N ALA A 62 -10.50 -9.54 -12.20
CA ALA A 62 -9.46 -8.52 -12.33
C ALA A 62 -9.52 -7.47 -11.20
N LEU A 63 -10.71 -7.16 -10.70
CA LEU A 63 -10.89 -6.25 -9.57
C LEU A 63 -10.57 -6.91 -8.23
N ILE A 64 -10.88 -8.19 -8.06
CA ILE A 64 -10.44 -8.98 -6.91
C ILE A 64 -8.91 -9.00 -6.86
N ASP A 65 -8.26 -9.34 -7.97
CA ASP A 65 -6.79 -9.39 -8.06
C ASP A 65 -6.17 -8.01 -7.79
N LEU A 66 -6.78 -6.93 -8.30
CA LEU A 66 -6.32 -5.56 -8.06
C LEU A 66 -6.41 -5.20 -6.57
N GLN A 67 -7.53 -5.52 -5.92
CA GLN A 67 -7.72 -5.30 -4.49
C GLN A 67 -6.69 -6.09 -3.68
N GLU A 68 -6.49 -7.38 -3.97
CA GLU A 68 -5.52 -8.23 -3.28
C GLU A 68 -4.08 -7.69 -3.44
N HIS A 69 -3.68 -7.36 -4.67
CA HIS A 69 -2.37 -6.79 -4.93
C HIS A 69 -2.18 -5.42 -4.29
N GLY A 70 -3.22 -4.58 -4.28
CA GLY A 70 -3.18 -3.28 -3.63
C GLY A 70 -3.02 -3.37 -2.12
N LEU A 71 -3.73 -4.30 -1.47
CA LEU A 71 -3.58 -4.59 -0.05
C LEU A 71 -2.20 -5.18 0.27
N ALA A 72 -1.71 -6.10 -0.54
CA ALA A 72 -0.37 -6.67 -0.39
C ALA A 72 0.72 -5.59 -0.53
N LEU A 73 0.58 -4.69 -1.50
CA LEU A 73 1.49 -3.56 -1.69
C LEU A 73 1.48 -2.62 -0.48
N ALA A 74 0.30 -2.24 0.01
CA ALA A 74 0.17 -1.41 1.21
C ALA A 74 0.86 -2.05 2.42
N ASN A 75 0.60 -3.34 2.68
CA ASN A 75 1.23 -4.08 3.76
C ASN A 75 2.76 -4.11 3.63
N ASN A 76 3.28 -4.28 2.41
CA ASN A 76 4.72 -4.29 2.16
C ASN A 76 5.36 -2.91 2.39
N ILE A 77 4.68 -1.83 1.99
CA ILE A 77 5.16 -0.46 2.26
C ILE A 77 5.19 -0.20 3.77
N GLN A 78 4.14 -0.57 4.50
CA GLN A 78 4.07 -0.40 5.94
C GLN A 78 5.14 -1.23 6.67
N ALA A 79 5.36 -2.48 6.25
CA ALA A 79 6.41 -3.34 6.80
C ALA A 79 7.80 -2.75 6.53
N GLY A 80 8.05 -2.27 5.31
CA GLY A 80 9.30 -1.59 4.95
C GLY A 80 9.56 -0.34 5.78
N ALA A 81 8.52 0.49 5.99
CA ALA A 81 8.61 1.65 6.88
C ALA A 81 8.93 1.26 8.33
N GLY A 82 8.32 0.19 8.85
CA GLY A 82 8.60 -0.31 10.20
C GLY A 82 10.04 -0.79 10.38
N GLU A 83 10.59 -1.50 9.40
CA GLU A 83 11.99 -1.96 9.42
C GLU A 83 12.98 -0.78 9.34
N ILE A 84 12.65 0.30 8.62
CA ILE A 84 13.48 1.52 8.58
C ILE A 84 13.56 2.16 9.97
N VAL A 85 12.43 2.36 10.64
CA VAL A 85 12.37 2.97 11.98
C VAL A 85 13.12 2.12 12.99
N LYS A 86 12.98 0.79 12.91
CA LYS A 86 13.67 -0.14 13.81
C LYS A 86 15.19 -0.12 13.61
N ASN A 87 15.64 -0.17 12.35
CA ASN A 87 17.07 -0.07 12.04
C ASN A 87 17.68 1.27 12.47
N ASP A 88 16.94 2.38 12.33
CA ASP A 88 17.39 3.70 12.80
C ASP A 88 17.52 3.74 14.33
N GLN A 89 16.55 3.16 15.05
CA GLN A 89 16.60 3.05 16.51
C GLN A 89 17.78 2.17 16.97
N GLU A 90 17.95 0.98 16.39
CA GLU A 90 19.07 0.08 16.72
C GLU A 90 20.43 0.74 16.42
N SER A 91 20.55 1.47 15.31
CA SER A 91 21.75 2.24 14.96
C SER A 91 22.03 3.39 15.93
N SER A 92 20.99 4.08 16.41
CA SER A 92 21.13 5.14 17.44
C SER A 92 21.55 4.59 18.80
N GLU A 93 21.17 3.36 19.15
CA GLU A 93 21.55 2.72 20.42
C GLU A 93 23.03 2.29 20.42
N ASP A 94 23.56 1.88 19.27
CA ASP A 94 24.97 1.51 19.06
C ASP A 94 25.88 2.70 18.73
N PHE A 95 25.34 3.90 18.48
CA PHE A 95 26.13 5.09 18.18
C PHE A 95 26.77 5.67 19.45
N HIS A 96 28.07 5.40 19.63
CA HIS A 96 28.90 5.99 20.69
C HIS A 96 29.87 7.05 20.11
N PRO A 97 29.52 8.34 20.11
CA PRO A 97 30.36 9.38 19.49
C PRO A 97 31.71 9.59 20.18
N TRP A 98 31.90 9.09 21.40
CA TRP A 98 33.09 9.34 22.24
C TRP A 98 34.05 8.15 22.35
N SER A 99 33.74 6.99 21.77
CA SER A 99 34.66 5.83 21.74
C SER A 99 35.67 5.91 20.59
N SER A 100 35.34 6.60 19.49
CA SER A 100 36.21 6.76 18.31
C SER A 100 37.37 7.75 18.47
N HIS A 101 37.33 8.61 19.48
CA HIS A 101 38.38 9.64 19.71
C HIS A 101 39.53 9.16 20.62
N ARG A 102 39.46 7.94 21.18
CA ARG A 102 40.49 7.43 22.09
C ARG A 102 41.68 6.78 21.37
N GLU A 103 41.60 6.58 20.05
CA GLU A 103 42.64 5.89 19.26
C GLU A 103 43.58 6.85 18.47
N LEU A 104 43.36 8.16 18.51
CA LEU A 104 44.20 9.16 17.81
C LEU A 104 45.34 9.75 18.64
N ASN A 105 45.70 9.13 19.77
CA ASN A 105 46.87 9.53 20.57
C ASN A 105 47.86 8.38 20.73
N PHE A 106 48.73 8.20 19.74
CA PHE A 106 50.08 7.64 19.91
C PHE A 106 51.06 8.39 19.02
#